data_AF-A0A1G2ZCH5-F1
#
_entry.id   AF-A0A1G2ZCH5-F1
#
_cell.length_a   1.000
_cell.length_b   1.000
_cell.length_c   1.000
_cell.angle_alpha   90.00
_cell.angle_beta   90.00
_cell.angle_gamma   90.00
#
_symmetry.space_group_name_H-M   'P 1'
#
loop_
_entity.id
_entity.type
_entity.pdbx_description
1 polymer ?
#
loop_
_entity_poly.entity_id
_entity_poly.type
_entity_poly.pdbx_seq_one_letter_code
_entity_poly.pdbx_strand_id
1 'polypeptide(L)'
;MIRVTGHQSRDTPEIIMANEIQADYASGNTLYAAIRDWLGQVWCVAEEVFEDWGEGDHTATDYGIALVDHLGSRHTGDFPENVPAGSYSIQVFLQAGAAPADSDTLLSSRQVLWTGEGELTTLKVLMNKAVQDKLTGAIAYYDDDGQTVLFTHMPEDTAAAVTRDIQFEV
;
A
#
# COMPACT_ATOMS: atom_id res chain seq x y z
N MET A 1 -27.73 -25.26 36.24
CA MET A 1 -26.48 -25.58 35.53
C MET A 1 -26.61 -25.02 34.12
N ILE A 2 -26.13 -23.80 33.90
CA ILE A 2 -26.28 -23.09 32.61
C ILE A 2 -24.97 -23.29 31.86
N ARG A 3 -25.01 -24.03 30.74
CA ARG A 3 -23.91 -24.06 29.77
C ARG A 3 -24.14 -22.93 28.79
N VAL A 4 -23.29 -21.90 28.86
CA VAL A 4 -23.14 -20.92 27.78
C VAL A 4 -22.08 -21.49 26.84
N THR A 5 -22.50 -21.96 25.67
CA THR A 5 -21.59 -22.31 24.58
C THR A 5 -21.35 -21.04 23.77
N GLY A 6 -20.27 -20.33 24.07
CA GLY A 6 -19.77 -19.27 23.21
C GLY A 6 -19.14 -19.89 21.97
N HIS A 7 -19.87 -19.91 20.86
CA HIS A 7 -19.27 -20.04 19.54
C HIS A 7 -18.62 -18.69 19.24
N GLN A 8 -17.33 -18.56 19.54
CA GLN A 8 -16.51 -17.51 18.93
C GLN A 8 -16.47 -17.88 17.44
N SER A 9 -17.27 -17.20 16.61
CA SER A 9 -16.97 -17.19 15.19
C SER A 9 -15.57 -16.61 15.10
N ARG A 10 -14.64 -17.42 14.60
CA ARG A 10 -13.41 -16.87 14.04
C ARG A 10 -13.89 -16.07 12.84
N ASP A 11 -14.07 -14.77 13.06
CA ASP A 11 -14.09 -13.80 11.98
C ASP A 11 -12.70 -13.91 11.38
N THR A 12 -12.59 -14.79 10.38
CA THR A 12 -11.48 -14.74 9.43
C THR A 12 -11.58 -13.33 8.88
N PRO A 13 -10.52 -12.49 8.95
CA PRO A 13 -10.56 -11.22 8.25
C PRO A 13 -10.91 -11.57 6.81
N GLU A 14 -12.11 -11.19 6.40
CA GLU A 14 -12.48 -11.22 5.00
C GLU A 14 -11.47 -10.27 4.38
N ILE A 15 -10.50 -10.81 3.65
CA ILE A 15 -9.56 -10.01 2.88
C ILE A 15 -10.44 -9.37 1.81
N ILE A 16 -10.96 -8.18 2.13
CA ILE A 16 -11.77 -7.42 1.19
C ILE A 16 -10.75 -6.79 0.26
N MET A 17 -10.58 -7.36 -0.94
CA MET A 17 -9.93 -6.68 -2.05
C MET A 17 -10.73 -5.39 -2.32
N ALA A 18 -10.19 -4.25 -1.88
CA ALA A 18 -10.98 -3.06 -1.53
C ALA A 18 -10.82 -1.91 -2.54
N ASN A 19 -10.51 -2.19 -3.81
CA ASN A 19 -10.37 -1.16 -4.85
C ASN A 19 -9.25 -0.15 -4.54
N GLU A 20 -8.07 -0.63 -4.14
CA GLU A 20 -6.93 0.21 -3.74
C GLU A 20 -6.30 0.94 -4.93
N ILE A 21 -6.39 0.36 -6.13
CA ILE A 21 -5.97 1.03 -7.36
C ILE A 21 -7.16 1.86 -7.85
N GLN A 22 -6.94 3.16 -8.01
CA GLN A 22 -7.97 4.08 -8.48
C GLN A 22 -7.40 5.03 -9.52
N ALA A 23 -8.18 5.26 -10.58
CA ALA A 23 -7.88 6.24 -11.61
C ALA A 23 -9.16 6.99 -12.00
N ASP A 24 -8.99 8.28 -12.32
CA ASP A 24 -10.05 9.08 -12.90
C ASP A 24 -9.79 9.25 -14.41
N TYR A 25 -10.68 8.71 -15.23
CA TYR A 25 -10.64 8.85 -16.69
C TYR A 25 -12.03 8.71 -17.29
N ALA A 26 -12.25 9.26 -18.49
CA ALA A 26 -13.58 9.20 -19.11
C ALA A 26 -14.11 7.76 -19.20
N SER A 27 -15.32 7.53 -18.70
CA SER A 27 -15.98 6.22 -18.76
C SER A 27 -16.20 5.74 -20.20
N GLY A 28 -16.33 4.43 -20.37
CA GLY A 28 -16.36 3.74 -21.65
C GLY A 28 -14.97 3.43 -22.23
N ASN A 29 -13.90 3.82 -21.52
CA ASN A 29 -12.53 3.44 -21.84
C ASN A 29 -12.08 2.28 -20.94
N THR A 30 -11.24 1.41 -21.49
CA THR A 30 -10.61 0.31 -20.77
C THR A 30 -9.24 0.75 -20.26
N LEU A 31 -9.02 0.58 -18.96
CA LEU A 31 -7.75 0.90 -18.30
C LEU A 31 -7.17 -0.35 -17.64
N TYR A 32 -5.86 -0.37 -17.50
CA TYR A 32 -5.16 -1.33 -16.66
C TYR A 32 -4.03 -0.63 -15.89
N ALA A 33 -3.59 -1.26 -14.81
CA ALA A 33 -2.46 -0.81 -14.02
C ALA A 33 -1.28 -1.77 -14.13
N ALA A 34 -0.07 -1.25 -13.91
CA ALA A 34 1.13 -2.02 -13.64
C ALA A 34 1.75 -1.50 -12.34
N ILE A 35 2.31 -2.40 -11.54
CA ILE A 35 2.95 -2.07 -10.26
C ILE A 35 4.45 -2.22 -10.43
N ARG A 36 5.20 -1.19 -10.01
CA ARG A 36 6.67 -1.23 -9.99
C ARG A 36 7.22 -1.09 -8.60
N ASP A 37 8.30 -1.80 -8.32
CA ASP A 37 9.07 -1.62 -7.11
C ASP A 37 10.04 -0.43 -7.22
N TRP A 38 10.86 -0.24 -6.19
CA TRP A 38 11.86 0.83 -6.13
C TRP A 38 13.07 0.60 -7.05
N LEU A 39 13.28 -0.62 -7.53
CA LEU A 39 14.28 -0.96 -8.55
C LEU A 39 13.77 -0.69 -9.96
N GLY A 40 12.47 -0.46 -10.13
CA GLY A 40 11.81 -0.26 -11.40
C GLY A 40 11.32 -1.56 -12.05
N GLN A 41 11.46 -2.69 -11.37
CA GLN A 41 10.92 -3.99 -11.79
C GLN A 41 9.39 -3.95 -11.75
N VAL A 42 8.73 -4.69 -12.62
CA VAL A 42 7.28 -4.76 -12.74
C VAL A 42 6.75 -6.07 -12.16
N TRP A 43 5.60 -6.01 -11.50
CA TRP A 43 4.91 -7.19 -11.01
C TRP A 43 4.32 -8.00 -12.17
N CYS A 44 4.80 -9.22 -12.38
CA CYS A 44 4.18 -10.21 -13.26
C CYS A 44 3.01 -10.88 -12.54
N VAL A 45 1.79 -10.72 -13.08
CA VAL A 45 0.56 -11.20 -12.43
C VAL A 45 0.51 -12.73 -12.41
N ALA A 46 0.96 -13.37 -13.49
CA ALA A 46 0.89 -14.83 -13.64
C ALA A 46 1.95 -15.56 -12.79
N GLU A 47 3.14 -14.98 -12.67
CA GLU A 47 4.25 -15.59 -11.95
C GLU A 47 4.37 -15.12 -10.50
N GLU A 48 3.68 -14.04 -10.14
CA GLU A 48 3.69 -13.43 -8.81
C GLU A 48 5.10 -13.05 -8.34
N VAL A 49 5.88 -12.48 -9.26
CA VAL A 49 7.24 -12.00 -9.00
C VAL A 49 7.46 -10.62 -9.61
N PHE A 50 8.39 -9.87 -9.01
CA PHE A 50 8.94 -8.67 -9.64
C PHE A 50 10.08 -9.05 -10.57
N GLU A 51 10.01 -8.55 -11.81
CA GLU A 51 10.99 -8.81 -12.86
C GLU A 51 11.19 -7.58 -13.75
N ASP A 52 12.20 -7.63 -14.63
CA ASP A 52 12.36 -6.58 -15.63
C ASP A 52 11.24 -6.65 -16.67
N TRP A 53 10.81 -5.49 -17.17
CA TRP A 53 9.78 -5.45 -18.21
C TRP A 53 10.27 -6.14 -19.48
N GLY A 54 9.56 -7.17 -19.94
CA GLY A 54 9.95 -7.97 -21.10
C GLY A 54 10.73 -9.24 -20.76
N GLU A 55 10.95 -9.54 -19.47
CA GLU A 55 11.56 -10.79 -19.04
C GLU A 55 10.71 -11.98 -19.54
N GLY A 56 11.36 -13.05 -20.00
CA GLY A 56 10.64 -14.25 -20.44
C GLY A 56 9.70 -14.06 -21.65
N ASP A 57 9.88 -13.01 -22.46
CA ASP A 57 8.95 -12.58 -23.52
C ASP A 57 7.58 -12.08 -23.01
N HIS A 58 7.47 -11.77 -21.71
CA HIS A 58 6.29 -11.15 -21.13
C HIS A 58 6.05 -9.74 -21.70
N THR A 59 4.79 -9.35 -21.76
CA THR A 59 4.33 -8.09 -22.35
C THR A 59 3.42 -7.36 -21.36
N ALA A 60 2.94 -6.16 -21.73
CA ALA A 60 1.89 -5.48 -20.98
C ALA A 60 0.69 -6.37 -20.59
N THR A 61 0.38 -7.43 -21.35
CA THR A 61 -0.70 -8.37 -21.02
C THR A 61 -0.41 -9.18 -19.75
N ASP A 62 0.86 -9.52 -19.49
CA ASP A 62 1.29 -10.33 -18.35
C ASP A 62 1.44 -9.48 -17.06
N TYR A 63 1.69 -8.18 -17.24
CA TYR A 63 1.81 -7.21 -16.16
C TYR A 63 0.51 -6.49 -15.81
N GLY A 64 -0.48 -6.56 -16.70
CA GLY A 64 -1.68 -5.72 -16.66
C GLY A 64 -2.70 -6.18 -15.62
N ILE A 65 -2.96 -5.33 -14.64
CA ILE A 65 -4.06 -5.47 -13.68
C ILE A 65 -5.27 -4.70 -14.20
N ALA A 66 -6.32 -5.41 -14.60
CA ALA A 66 -7.51 -4.79 -15.18
C ALA A 66 -8.23 -3.86 -14.19
N LEU A 67 -8.68 -2.70 -14.66
CA LEU A 67 -9.53 -1.80 -13.88
C LEU A 67 -10.99 -1.85 -14.36
N VAL A 68 -11.91 -1.85 -13.41
CA VAL A 68 -13.36 -1.82 -13.61
C VAL A 68 -13.82 -0.37 -13.73
N ASP A 69 -14.51 -0.01 -14.83
CA ASP A 69 -15.19 1.27 -14.98
C ASP A 69 -16.51 1.28 -14.19
N HIS A 70 -16.58 2.11 -13.17
CA HIS A 70 -17.76 2.30 -12.33
C HIS A 70 -18.71 3.40 -12.83
N LEU A 71 -18.50 3.86 -14.07
CA LEU A 71 -19.11 5.09 -14.60
C LEU A 71 -18.66 6.33 -13.81
N GLY A 72 -19.12 7.51 -14.24
CA GLY A 72 -18.78 8.77 -13.56
C GLY A 72 -17.28 9.09 -13.58
N SER A 73 -16.56 8.52 -14.55
CA SER A 73 -15.12 8.63 -14.72
C SER A 73 -14.27 7.99 -13.62
N ARG A 74 -14.79 7.01 -12.87
CA ARG A 74 -14.04 6.28 -11.84
C ARG A 74 -13.71 4.87 -12.33
N HIS A 75 -12.43 4.54 -12.30
CA HIS A 75 -11.93 3.19 -12.55
C HIS A 75 -11.24 2.65 -11.31
N THR A 76 -11.50 1.39 -10.96
CA THR A 76 -10.87 0.76 -9.80
C THR A 76 -10.36 -0.64 -10.08
N GLY A 77 -9.35 -1.05 -9.34
CA GLY A 77 -8.85 -2.42 -9.34
C GLY A 77 -8.18 -2.72 -8.01
N ASP A 78 -7.86 -3.98 -7.81
CA ASP A 78 -7.34 -4.47 -6.55
C ASP A 78 -5.82 -4.56 -6.61
N PHE A 79 -5.16 -4.19 -5.50
CA PHE A 79 -3.72 -4.40 -5.38
C PHE A 79 -3.46 -5.90 -5.13
N PRO A 80 -2.52 -6.56 -5.83
CA PRO A 80 -2.36 -8.01 -5.72
C PRO A 80 -1.94 -8.45 -4.31
N GLU A 81 -2.61 -9.48 -3.78
CA GLU A 81 -2.44 -9.96 -2.41
C GLU A 81 -1.02 -10.47 -2.10
N ASN A 82 -0.35 -11.03 -3.11
CA ASN A 82 0.98 -11.62 -2.95
C ASN A 82 2.13 -10.62 -3.09
N VAL A 83 1.83 -9.33 -3.28
CA VAL A 83 2.85 -8.28 -3.26
C VAL A 83 3.26 -8.01 -1.80
N PRO A 84 4.56 -8.15 -1.45
CA PRO A 84 5.03 -7.90 -0.10
C PRO A 84 4.80 -6.46 0.38
N ALA A 85 4.88 -6.23 1.68
CA ALA A 85 4.90 -4.87 2.22
C ALA A 85 6.10 -4.08 1.66
N GLY A 86 5.88 -2.84 1.21
CA GLY A 86 6.91 -2.06 0.52
C GLY A 86 6.41 -0.74 -0.06
N SER A 87 7.32 -0.04 -0.75
CA SER A 87 7.01 1.17 -1.52
C SER A 87 6.95 0.84 -2.99
N TYR A 88 5.86 1.22 -3.65
CA TYR A 88 5.61 0.88 -5.05
C TYR A 88 5.12 2.08 -5.85
N SER A 89 5.37 2.06 -7.16
CA SER A 89 4.73 2.95 -8.12
C SER A 89 3.60 2.19 -8.81
N ILE A 90 2.39 2.72 -8.76
CA ILE A 90 1.27 2.26 -9.58
C ILE A 90 1.23 3.15 -10.83
N GLN A 91 1.31 2.53 -12.01
CA GLN A 91 1.19 3.19 -13.31
C GLN A 91 -0.10 2.74 -13.98
N VAL A 92 -0.92 3.69 -14.47
CA VAL A 92 -2.19 3.38 -15.13
C VAL A 92 -2.12 3.76 -16.60
N PHE A 93 -2.57 2.85 -17.46
CA PHE A 93 -2.49 2.94 -18.91
C PHE A 93 -3.88 2.90 -19.55
N LEU A 94 -4.04 3.62 -20.67
CA LEU A 94 -5.20 3.53 -21.54
C LEU A 94 -5.00 2.40 -22.55
N GLN A 95 -5.83 1.36 -22.45
CA GLN A 95 -5.81 0.25 -23.39
C GLN A 95 -6.46 0.67 -24.72
N ALA A 96 -5.66 0.78 -25.77
CA ALA A 96 -6.18 1.18 -27.09
C ALA A 96 -6.78 0.00 -27.89
N GLY A 97 -6.36 -1.23 -27.57
CA GLY A 97 -6.71 -2.45 -28.30
C GLY A 97 -7.55 -3.45 -27.49
N ALA A 98 -7.63 -4.68 -27.99
CA ALA A 98 -8.36 -5.77 -27.33
C ALA A 98 -7.65 -6.34 -26.10
N ALA A 99 -6.35 -6.11 -25.97
CA ALA A 99 -5.51 -6.50 -24.83
C ALA A 99 -4.51 -5.37 -24.50
N PRO A 100 -3.97 -5.33 -23.27
CA PRO A 100 -2.86 -4.45 -22.92
C PRO A 100 -1.67 -4.60 -23.89
N ALA A 101 -1.10 -3.49 -24.31
CA ALA A 101 0.02 -3.45 -25.24
C ALA A 101 1.12 -2.48 -24.77
N ASP A 102 2.38 -2.78 -25.10
CA ASP A 102 3.52 -1.93 -24.70
C ASP A 102 3.47 -0.51 -25.32
N SER A 103 2.65 -0.32 -26.35
CA SER A 103 2.38 0.98 -26.97
C SER A 103 1.24 1.78 -26.33
N ASP A 104 0.56 1.21 -25.33
CA ASP A 104 -0.55 1.87 -24.66
C ASP A 104 -0.09 3.13 -23.92
N THR A 105 -1.00 4.11 -23.83
CA THR A 105 -0.64 5.43 -23.31
C THR A 105 -0.67 5.44 -21.79
N LEU A 106 0.46 5.78 -21.17
CA LEU A 106 0.52 6.07 -19.74
C LEU A 106 -0.34 7.31 -19.42
N LEU A 107 -1.35 7.13 -18.56
CA LEU A 107 -2.24 8.21 -18.13
C LEU A 107 -1.78 8.85 -16.82
N SER A 108 -1.38 8.03 -15.85
CA SER A 108 -1.01 8.50 -14.53
C SER A 108 -0.01 7.56 -13.86
N SER A 109 0.70 8.10 -12.88
CA SER A 109 1.57 7.34 -11.99
C SER A 109 1.45 7.89 -10.58
N ARG A 110 1.37 7.03 -9.57
CA ARG A 110 1.38 7.41 -8.15
C ARG A 110 2.26 6.47 -7.34
N GLN A 111 2.82 6.99 -6.26
CA GLN A 111 3.50 6.17 -5.27
C GLN A 111 2.48 5.66 -4.24
N VAL A 112 2.73 4.48 -3.69
CA VAL A 112 1.97 3.86 -2.61
C VAL A 112 2.92 3.22 -1.61
N LEU A 113 2.59 3.32 -0.33
CA LEU A 113 3.17 2.49 0.72
C LEU A 113 2.19 1.36 0.99
N TRP A 114 2.58 0.13 0.67
CA TRP A 114 1.76 -1.06 0.84
C TRP A 114 2.17 -1.80 2.12
N THR A 115 1.19 -2.22 2.93
CA THR A 115 1.45 -2.96 4.17
C THR A 115 1.41 -4.48 4.00
N GLY A 116 1.08 -4.97 2.80
CA GLY A 116 0.71 -6.37 2.56
C GLY A 116 -0.80 -6.60 2.62
N GLU A 117 -1.56 -5.71 3.27
CA GLU A 117 -3.01 -5.83 3.45
C GLU A 117 -3.77 -4.58 2.99
N GLY A 118 -3.08 -3.45 2.84
CA GLY A 118 -3.71 -2.20 2.43
C GLY A 118 -2.71 -1.08 2.20
N GLU A 119 -3.18 -0.01 1.56
CA GLU A 119 -2.39 1.22 1.41
C GLU A 119 -2.27 1.94 2.77
N LEU A 120 -1.03 2.25 3.16
CA LEU A 120 -0.71 3.12 4.28
C LEU A 120 -0.80 4.59 3.82
N THR A 121 -1.83 5.29 4.30
CA THR A 121 -2.01 6.72 4.02
C THR A 121 -1.56 7.58 5.19
N THR A 122 -1.27 8.86 4.92
CA THR A 122 -0.99 9.85 5.98
C THR A 122 -2.14 9.94 6.98
N LEU A 123 -3.38 9.78 6.53
CA LEU A 123 -4.54 9.80 7.42
C LEU A 123 -4.52 8.60 8.38
N LYS A 124 -4.19 7.40 7.89
CA LYS A 124 -3.97 6.23 8.77
C LYS A 124 -2.90 6.57 9.81
N VAL A 125 -1.71 7.03 9.39
CA VAL A 125 -0.64 7.42 10.32
C VAL A 125 -1.07 8.48 11.35
N LEU A 126 -1.88 9.46 10.94
CA LEU A 126 -2.36 10.55 11.81
C LEU A 126 -3.49 10.12 12.76
N MET A 127 -4.32 9.16 12.35
CA MET A 127 -5.41 8.62 13.16
C MET A 127 -4.91 7.55 14.15
N ASN A 128 -3.73 7.00 13.91
CA ASN A 128 -3.13 5.97 14.75
C ASN A 128 -2.88 6.47 16.18
N LYS A 129 -3.33 5.69 17.14
CA LYS A 129 -2.94 5.86 18.54
C LYS A 129 -1.48 5.45 18.68
N ALA A 130 -0.59 6.42 18.87
CA ALA A 130 0.76 6.12 19.33
C ALA A 130 0.69 5.64 20.78
N VAL A 131 1.13 4.40 21.05
CA VAL A 131 1.33 3.90 22.42
C VAL A 131 2.82 3.84 22.67
N GLN A 132 3.28 4.63 23.63
CA GLN A 132 4.64 4.53 24.12
C GLN A 132 4.70 3.49 25.24
N ASP A 133 5.55 2.49 25.07
CA ASP A 133 6.00 1.65 26.16
C ASP A 133 6.96 2.47 27.04
N LYS A 134 6.56 2.72 28.29
CA LYS A 134 7.33 3.52 29.24
C LYS A 134 8.58 2.81 29.76
N LEU A 135 8.67 1.49 29.64
CA LEU A 135 9.84 0.72 30.06
C LEU A 135 10.93 0.71 29.00
N THR A 136 10.55 0.62 27.73
CA THR A 136 11.48 0.49 26.60
C THR A 136 11.67 1.78 25.80
N GLY A 137 10.79 2.77 26.00
CA GLY A 137 10.74 3.99 25.20
C GLY A 137 10.18 3.77 23.79
N ALA A 138 9.88 2.53 23.40
CA ALA A 138 9.36 2.19 22.09
C ALA A 138 7.98 2.82 21.87
N ILE A 139 7.77 3.36 20.67
CA ILE A 139 6.50 3.93 20.23
C ILE A 139 5.95 3.02 19.14
N ALA A 140 4.87 2.30 19.46
CA ALA A 140 4.13 1.51 18.50
C ALA A 140 2.98 2.34 17.91
N TYR A 141 2.88 2.32 16.58
CA TYR A 141 1.80 2.90 15.81
C TYR A 141 0.89 1.76 15.37
N TYR A 142 -0.35 1.77 15.85
CA TYR A 142 -1.35 0.74 15.56
C TYR A 142 -2.19 1.13 14.36
N ASP A 143 -2.72 0.17 13.62
CA ASP A 143 -3.74 0.38 12.58
C ASP A 143 -5.06 0.90 13.18
N ASP A 144 -6.05 1.15 12.31
CA ASP A 144 -7.38 1.62 12.70
C ASP A 144 -8.14 0.63 13.60
N ASP A 145 -7.77 -0.65 13.59
CA ASP A 145 -8.24 -1.69 14.51
C ASP A 145 -7.72 -1.53 15.96
N GLY A 146 -6.69 -0.72 16.18
CA GLY A 146 -6.04 -0.51 17.48
C GLY A 146 -5.30 -1.73 18.03
N GLN A 147 -5.09 -2.78 17.23
CA GLN A 147 -4.45 -4.04 17.59
C GLN A 147 -3.24 -4.36 16.73
N THR A 148 -3.32 -4.13 15.42
CA THR A 148 -2.26 -4.44 14.45
C THR A 148 -1.19 -3.36 14.49
N VAL A 149 0.06 -3.72 14.74
CA VAL A 149 1.16 -2.75 14.79
C VAL A 149 1.67 -2.49 13.37
N LEU A 150 1.50 -1.27 12.87
CA LEU A 150 1.98 -0.83 11.56
C LEU A 150 3.46 -0.47 11.57
N PHE A 151 3.93 0.15 12.65
CA PHE A 151 5.31 0.62 12.76
C PHE A 151 5.73 0.72 14.23
N THR A 152 7.00 0.38 14.52
CA THR A 152 7.60 0.60 15.85
C THR A 152 8.85 1.45 15.72
N HIS A 153 8.84 2.60 16.40
CA HIS A 153 10.01 3.47 16.54
C HIS A 153 10.66 3.22 17.90
N MET A 154 11.97 2.98 17.95
CA MET A 154 12.76 3.05 19.17
C MET A 154 13.66 4.30 19.15
N PRO A 155 13.22 5.43 19.72
CA PRO A 155 14.09 6.59 19.87
C PRO A 155 15.24 6.23 20.81
N GLU A 156 16.48 6.39 20.35
CA GLU A 156 17.64 6.34 21.23
C GLU A 156 17.78 7.70 21.93
N ASP A 157 17.50 7.73 23.23
CA ASP A 157 17.79 8.90 24.07
C ASP A 157 19.22 8.78 24.60
N THR A 158 20.22 8.96 23.74
CA THR A 158 21.59 9.19 24.21
C THR A 158 21.64 10.58 24.83
N ALA A 159 22.01 10.65 26.12
CA ALA A 159 22.12 11.91 26.86
C ALA A 159 22.95 12.95 26.09
N ALA A 160 22.28 13.94 25.51
CA ALA A 160 22.96 15.09 24.94
C ALA A 160 23.44 15.99 26.10
N ALA A 161 24.73 16.35 26.09
CA ALA A 161 25.25 17.34 27.03
C ALA A 161 24.64 18.72 26.73
N VAL A 162 23.63 19.11 27.50
CA VAL A 162 23.07 20.47 27.43
C VAL A 162 23.98 21.41 28.22
N THR A 163 24.78 22.20 27.51
CA THR A 163 25.58 23.28 28.13
C THR A 163 24.72 24.54 28.17
N ARG A 164 24.41 25.04 29.37
CA ARG A 164 23.63 26.26 29.57
C ARG A 164 24.60 27.39 29.89
N ASP A 165 24.95 28.21 28.89
CA ASP A 165 25.74 29.42 29.12
C ASP A 165 24.85 30.47 29.78
N ILE A 166 25.15 30.79 31.04
CA ILE A 166 24.54 31.93 31.73
C ILE A 166 25.49 33.11 31.55
N GLN A 167 25.14 34.00 30.62
CA GLN A 167 25.81 35.28 30.47
C GLN A 167 25.29 36.23 31.55
N PHE A 168 26.17 36.64 32.47
CA PHE A 168 25.91 37.75 33.39
C PHE A 168 26.66 38.98 32.87
N GLU A 169 25.93 39.99 32.38
CA GLU A 169 26.50 41.33 32.16
C GLU A 169 26.54 42.05 33.51
N VAL A 170 27.71 42.57 33.88
CA VAL A 170 27.96 43.41 35.06
C VAL A 170 28.01 44.87 34.65
#